data_AF-F2AV87-F1
#
_entry.id   AF-F2AV87-F1
#
_cell.length_a   1.000
_cell.length_b   1.000
_cell.length_c   1.000
_cell.angle_alpha   90.00
_cell.angle_beta   90.00
_cell.angle_gamma   90.00
#
_symmetry.space_group_name_H-M   'P 1'
#
loop_
_entity.id
_entity.type
_entity.pdbx_description
1 polymer ?
#
loop_
_entity_poly.entity_id
_entity_poly.type
_entity_poly.pdbx_seq_one_letter_code
_entity_poly.pdbx_strand_id
1 'polypeptide(L)'
;MSLKINAICLAVLVIAAWFLAQWTEGTWWIAPPSASRWWMAAGSLVAYSLLCAWSFRKVAVSNASTANVTSVVSEQVPTDSPTASVKDDSVLVVYASETGFAEELAQQTLELLRAAGKAAELLPLDELSVERLQTIPHAFFLASTAGDGEPPVHAFEFAEDVMSSQHDLSSLTYAVLALGDSSYDEYCAFGRQIDAWLQQCGAKASDERIEVDDADPLALSAWQALVEEFAGNAQPSL
;
A
#
# COMPACT_ATOMS: atom_id res chain seq x y z
N MET A 1 -15.83 6.65 15.19
CA MET A 1 -15.18 7.29 16.37
C MET A 1 -14.44 8.60 16.02
N SER A 2 -14.10 8.85 14.75
CA SER A 2 -13.34 10.02 14.26
C SER A 2 -13.96 11.42 14.49
N LEU A 3 -15.30 11.55 14.51
CA LEU A 3 -15.94 12.87 14.61
C LEU A 3 -15.73 13.58 15.96
N LYS A 4 -15.61 12.82 17.06
CA LYS A 4 -15.37 13.39 18.40
C LYS A 4 -13.92 13.83 18.56
N ILE A 5 -12.98 13.12 17.95
CA ILE A 5 -11.55 13.43 17.97
C ILE A 5 -11.29 14.70 17.16
N ASN A 6 -11.89 14.84 15.98
CA ASN A 6 -11.79 16.06 15.17
C ASN A 6 -12.41 17.27 15.87
N ALA A 7 -13.51 17.10 16.60
CA ALA A 7 -14.13 18.18 17.38
C ALA A 7 -13.24 18.65 18.54
N ILE A 8 -12.56 17.70 19.22
CA ILE A 8 -11.61 18.02 20.29
C ILE A 8 -10.38 18.73 19.72
N CYS A 9 -9.82 18.25 18.61
CA CYS A 9 -8.70 18.92 17.93
C CYS A 9 -9.05 20.35 17.49
N LEU A 10 -10.25 20.57 16.94
CA LEU A 10 -10.73 21.91 16.58
C LEU A 10 -10.86 22.82 17.80
N ALA A 11 -11.41 22.31 18.91
CA ALA A 11 -11.53 23.09 20.14
C ALA A 11 -10.15 23.49 20.70
N VAL A 12 -9.18 22.57 20.70
CA VAL A 12 -7.80 22.84 21.14
C VAL A 12 -7.12 23.88 20.26
N LEU A 13 -7.28 23.80 18.93
CA LEU A 13 -6.71 24.78 17.99
C LEU A 13 -7.30 26.18 18.18
N VAL A 14 -8.61 26.28 18.43
CA VAL A 14 -9.27 27.57 18.71
C VAL A 14 -8.77 28.18 20.02
N ILE A 15 -8.60 27.36 21.06
CA ILE A 15 -8.06 27.82 22.35
C ILE A 15 -6.61 28.28 22.20
N ALA A 16 -5.77 27.52 21.48
CA ALA A 16 -4.39 27.89 21.21
C ALA A 16 -4.28 29.19 20.40
N ALA A 17 -5.10 29.36 19.36
CA ALA A 17 -5.17 30.59 18.58
C ALA A 17 -5.63 31.80 19.41
N TRP A 18 -6.61 31.61 20.29
CA TRP A 18 -7.07 32.65 21.22
C TRP A 18 -5.98 33.03 22.23
N PHE A 19 -5.26 32.04 22.77
CA PHE A 19 -4.16 32.26 23.71
C PHE A 19 -2.98 32.98 23.05
N LEU A 20 -2.64 32.62 21.80
CA LEU A 20 -1.64 33.31 20.99
C LEU A 20 -2.05 34.76 20.68
N ALA A 21 -3.34 35.01 20.42
CA ALA A 21 -3.86 36.36 20.21
C ALA A 21 -3.79 37.24 21.47
N GLN A 22 -3.88 36.66 22.66
CA GLN A 22 -3.71 37.37 23.93
C GLN A 22 -2.25 37.73 24.23
N TRP A 23 -1.29 37.01 23.65
CA TRP A 23 0.15 37.30 23.77
C TRP A 23 0.66 38.31 22.74
N THR A 24 -0.16 38.68 21.75
CA THR A 24 0.17 39.75 20.80
C THR A 24 -0.31 41.10 21.32
N GLU A 25 0.34 41.65 22.34
CA GLU A 25 0.21 43.06 22.69
C GLU A 25 1.03 43.92 21.72
N GLY A 26 0.40 44.34 20.63
CA GLY A 26 0.99 45.31 19.72
C GLY A 26 0.04 45.66 18.58
N THR A 27 -0.30 46.94 18.45
CA THR A 27 -0.96 47.49 17.26
C THR A 27 0.03 47.52 16.09
N TRP A 28 0.45 46.36 15.60
CA TRP A 28 1.26 46.28 14.39
C TRP A 28 0.32 46.30 13.18
N TRP A 29 0.01 47.52 12.75
CA TRP A 29 -0.24 47.87 11.35
C TRP A 29 -1.18 46.94 10.55
N ILE A 30 -2.48 47.19 10.61
CA ILE A 30 -3.39 46.75 9.53
C ILE A 30 -3.24 47.77 8.39
N ALA A 31 -2.20 47.62 7.58
CA ALA A 31 -2.35 48.01 6.18
C ALA A 31 -3.28 46.94 5.59
N PRO A 32 -4.40 47.30 4.94
CA PRO A 32 -5.06 46.35 4.07
C PRO A 32 -3.97 45.83 3.11
N PRO A 33 -3.71 44.51 3.08
CA PRO A 33 -2.69 43.98 2.19
C PRO A 33 -3.01 44.46 0.78
N SER A 34 -2.02 44.98 0.05
CA SER A 34 -2.21 45.49 -1.30
C SER A 34 -2.95 44.43 -2.12
N ALA A 35 -3.91 44.85 -2.96
CA ALA A 35 -4.78 43.95 -3.70
C ALA A 35 -4.02 42.81 -4.41
N SER A 36 -2.77 43.05 -4.82
CA SER A 36 -1.84 42.06 -5.39
C SER A 36 -1.59 40.82 -4.52
N ARG A 37 -1.57 40.93 -3.18
CA ARG A 37 -1.34 39.80 -2.27
C ARG A 37 -2.56 38.88 -2.14
N TRP A 38 -3.77 39.43 -2.24
CA TRP A 38 -4.99 38.64 -2.29
C TRP A 38 -5.05 37.76 -3.55
N TRP A 39 -4.58 38.28 -4.69
CA TRP A 39 -4.48 37.50 -5.93
C TRP A 39 -3.48 36.36 -5.84
N MET A 40 -2.35 36.53 -5.14
CA MET A 40 -1.38 35.44 -4.93
C MET A 40 -1.91 34.36 -3.97
N ALA A 41 -2.62 34.76 -2.92
CA ALA A 41 -3.24 33.81 -1.98
C ALA A 41 -4.37 33.02 -2.66
N ALA A 42 -5.26 33.71 -3.38
CA ALA A 42 -6.31 33.07 -4.17
C ALA A 42 -5.72 32.17 -5.26
N GLY A 43 -4.65 32.63 -5.93
CA GLY A 43 -3.93 31.83 -6.93
C GLY A 43 -3.32 30.56 -6.33
N SER A 44 -2.72 30.63 -5.15
CA SER A 44 -2.17 29.46 -4.45
C SER A 44 -3.26 28.48 -4.04
N LEU A 45 -4.40 28.97 -3.55
CA LEU A 45 -5.54 28.13 -3.16
C LEU A 45 -6.19 27.44 -4.37
N VAL A 46 -6.31 28.15 -5.49
CA VAL A 46 -6.80 27.58 -6.76
C VAL A 46 -5.80 26.57 -7.30
N ALA A 47 -4.49 26.88 -7.30
CA ALA A 47 -3.45 25.95 -7.74
C ALA A 47 -3.44 24.67 -6.89
N TYR A 48 -3.54 24.79 -5.57
CA TYR A 48 -3.66 23.65 -4.66
C TYR A 48 -4.95 22.85 -4.89
N SER A 49 -6.08 23.53 -5.08
CA SER A 49 -7.36 22.86 -5.38
C SER A 49 -7.33 22.13 -6.72
N LEU A 50 -6.69 22.69 -7.74
CA LEU A 50 -6.48 22.05 -9.03
C LEU A 50 -5.51 20.88 -8.93
N LEU A 51 -4.44 20.99 -8.13
CA LEU A 51 -3.49 19.91 -7.88
C LEU A 51 -4.19 18.73 -7.20
N CYS A 52 -4.99 18.99 -6.16
CA CYS A 52 -5.83 17.97 -5.51
C CYS A 52 -6.85 17.37 -6.49
N ALA A 53 -7.56 18.18 -7.27
CA ALA A 53 -8.51 17.66 -8.25
C ALA A 53 -7.83 16.82 -9.35
N TRP A 54 -6.60 17.15 -9.73
CA TRP A 54 -5.80 16.39 -10.69
C TRP A 54 -5.32 15.05 -10.11
N SER A 55 -4.84 15.03 -8.86
CA SER A 55 -4.45 13.79 -8.19
C SER A 55 -5.65 12.85 -8.01
N PHE A 56 -6.80 13.36 -7.58
CA PHE A 56 -8.03 12.56 -7.48
C PHE A 56 -8.57 12.10 -8.84
N ARG A 57 -8.42 12.90 -9.91
CA ARG A 57 -8.78 12.47 -11.27
C ARG A 57 -7.87 11.38 -11.81
N LYS A 58 -6.58 11.38 -11.46
CA LYS A 58 -5.65 10.31 -11.84
C LYS A 58 -6.07 8.97 -11.22
N VAL A 59 -6.55 8.98 -9.97
CA VAL A 59 -7.06 7.80 -9.25
C VAL A 59 -8.44 7.35 -9.78
N ALA A 60 -9.28 8.26 -10.26
CA ALA A 60 -10.61 7.91 -10.78
C ALA A 60 -10.61 7.37 -12.22
N VAL A 61 -9.53 7.57 -13.00
CA VAL A 61 -9.45 7.14 -14.41
C VAL A 61 -9.01 5.68 -14.58
N SER A 62 -8.51 5.01 -13.54
CA SER A 62 -8.24 3.56 -13.56
C SER A 62 -9.46 2.67 -13.31
N ASN A 63 -10.59 3.24 -12.86
CA ASN A 63 -11.77 2.45 -12.45
C ASN A 63 -12.92 2.48 -13.47
N ALA A 64 -12.70 3.03 -14.67
CA ALA A 64 -13.69 3.09 -15.74
C ALA A 64 -13.35 2.12 -16.89
N SER A 65 -13.19 0.82 -16.59
CA SER A 65 -13.17 -0.26 -17.59
C SER A 65 -13.65 -1.60 -17.01
N THR A 66 -14.73 -1.59 -16.23
CA THR A 66 -15.45 -2.81 -15.83
C THR A 66 -16.96 -2.59 -15.84
N ALA A 67 -17.48 -2.14 -16.98
CA ALA A 67 -18.92 -2.07 -17.22
C ALA A 67 -19.21 -2.37 -18.69
N ASN A 68 -19.03 -3.63 -19.09
CA ASN A 68 -19.72 -4.26 -20.24
C ASN A 68 -19.26 -5.72 -20.44
N VAL A 69 -19.65 -6.64 -19.55
CA VAL A 69 -19.83 -8.06 -19.90
C VAL A 69 -20.97 -8.65 -19.05
N THR A 70 -22.18 -8.09 -19.17
CA THR A 70 -23.38 -8.75 -18.67
C THR A 70 -24.44 -8.71 -19.76
N SER A 71 -24.38 -9.69 -20.64
CA SER A 71 -25.50 -10.36 -21.31
C SER A 71 -24.97 -11.07 -22.54
N VAL A 72 -25.12 -12.39 -22.57
CA VAL A 72 -25.71 -13.18 -23.68
C VAL A 72 -25.22 -14.63 -23.56
N VAL A 73 -26.21 -15.54 -23.48
CA VAL A 73 -26.18 -17.01 -23.64
C VAL A 73 -26.26 -17.86 -22.36
N SER A 74 -27.51 -18.17 -22.01
CA SER A 74 -28.02 -19.45 -21.46
C SER A 74 -27.39 -20.66 -22.16
N GLU A 75 -27.14 -21.78 -21.47
CA GLU A 75 -27.61 -23.15 -21.79
C GLU A 75 -26.81 -24.23 -21.01
N GLN A 76 -27.48 -24.89 -20.06
CA GLN A 76 -27.36 -26.32 -19.66
C GLN A 76 -26.31 -26.77 -18.61
N VAL A 77 -26.85 -27.42 -17.57
CA VAL A 77 -26.19 -28.31 -16.58
C VAL A 77 -26.34 -29.76 -17.09
N PRO A 78 -25.31 -30.64 -17.03
CA PRO A 78 -25.29 -31.67 -15.97
C PRO A 78 -23.90 -32.14 -15.47
N THR A 79 -23.81 -32.22 -14.13
CA THR A 79 -23.36 -33.36 -13.28
C THR A 79 -21.92 -33.94 -13.34
N ASP A 80 -21.34 -34.05 -12.12
CA ASP A 80 -20.25 -34.89 -11.60
C ASP A 80 -18.77 -34.62 -11.97
N SER A 81 -18.02 -34.10 -10.98
CA SER A 81 -16.72 -34.61 -10.44
C SER A 81 -15.83 -33.47 -9.88
N PRO A 82 -14.93 -33.74 -8.90
CA PRO A 82 -14.52 -32.75 -7.90
C PRO A 82 -13.61 -31.65 -8.44
N THR A 83 -13.85 -30.45 -7.92
CA THR A 83 -13.13 -29.20 -8.14
C THR A 83 -11.63 -29.37 -7.92
N ALA A 84 -10.87 -29.52 -9.01
CA ALA A 84 -9.46 -29.20 -9.00
C ALA A 84 -9.34 -27.67 -9.03
N SER A 85 -8.75 -27.11 -7.98
CA SER A 85 -8.36 -25.71 -7.87
C SER A 85 -7.47 -25.33 -9.07
N VAL A 86 -7.99 -24.50 -9.97
CA VAL A 86 -7.21 -23.97 -11.11
C VAL A 86 -6.14 -23.06 -10.54
N LYS A 87 -4.87 -23.41 -10.78
CA LYS A 87 -3.71 -22.61 -10.36
C LYS A 87 -3.68 -21.32 -11.18
N ASP A 88 -3.48 -20.19 -10.52
CA ASP A 88 -3.39 -18.88 -11.18
C ASP A 88 -1.92 -18.54 -11.39
N ASP A 89 -1.48 -18.39 -12.65
CA ASP A 89 -0.08 -18.08 -12.98
C ASP A 89 0.28 -16.59 -12.86
N SER A 90 -0.63 -15.75 -12.35
CA SER A 90 -0.34 -14.34 -12.09
C SER A 90 0.58 -14.12 -10.88
N VAL A 91 1.25 -12.98 -10.89
CA VAL A 91 2.11 -12.52 -9.81
C VAL A 91 1.30 -11.58 -8.92
N LEU A 92 1.29 -11.84 -7.63
CA LEU A 92 0.59 -11.00 -6.67
C LEU A 92 1.56 -9.98 -6.04
N VAL A 93 1.18 -8.71 -6.01
CA VAL A 93 1.86 -7.68 -5.22
C VAL A 93 0.93 -7.28 -4.09
N VAL A 94 1.43 -7.31 -2.86
CA VAL A 94 0.66 -7.02 -1.65
C VAL A 94 1.32 -5.88 -0.90
N TYR A 95 0.54 -4.93 -0.40
CA TYR A 95 1.07 -3.86 0.43
C TYR A 95 0.36 -3.68 1.77
N ALA A 96 1.14 -3.31 2.78
CA ALA A 96 0.67 -2.77 4.04
C ALA A 96 1.36 -1.42 4.27
N SER A 97 0.58 -0.35 4.30
CA SER A 97 1.11 1.03 4.27
C SER A 97 0.41 1.90 5.30
N GLU A 98 1.17 2.60 6.15
CA GLU A 98 0.62 3.57 7.11
C GLU A 98 0.40 4.96 6.47
N THR A 99 1.40 5.45 5.71
CA THR A 99 1.40 6.81 5.14
C THR A 99 1.31 6.85 3.61
N GLY A 100 1.20 5.69 2.95
CA GLY A 100 1.14 5.57 1.49
C GLY A 100 2.45 5.18 0.82
N PHE A 101 3.60 5.24 1.50
CA PHE A 101 4.89 4.95 0.89
C PHE A 101 5.04 3.49 0.42
N ALA A 102 4.60 2.52 1.22
CA ALA A 102 4.64 1.11 0.82
C ALA A 102 3.73 0.82 -0.38
N GLU A 103 2.57 1.49 -0.43
CA GLU A 103 1.62 1.40 -1.54
C GLU A 103 2.24 1.97 -2.83
N GLU A 104 2.93 3.11 -2.76
CA GLU A 104 3.60 3.71 -3.92
C GLU A 104 4.68 2.76 -4.48
N LEU A 105 5.52 2.18 -3.61
CA LEU A 105 6.52 1.20 -4.02
C LEU A 105 5.88 -0.08 -4.60
N ALA A 106 4.71 -0.46 -4.10
CA ALA A 106 3.98 -1.63 -4.59
C ALA A 106 3.38 -1.37 -5.99
N GLN A 107 2.88 -0.15 -6.22
CA GLN A 107 2.44 0.30 -7.55
C GLN A 107 3.62 0.32 -8.54
N GLN A 108 4.79 0.81 -8.13
CA GLN A 108 6.00 0.78 -8.97
C GLN A 108 6.43 -0.66 -9.28
N THR A 109 6.39 -1.55 -8.28
CA THR A 109 6.70 -2.99 -8.44
C THR A 109 5.74 -3.64 -9.43
N LEU A 110 4.45 -3.36 -9.33
CA LEU A 110 3.42 -3.82 -10.27
C LEU A 110 3.69 -3.34 -11.70
N GLU A 111 4.03 -2.07 -11.86
CA GLU A 111 4.36 -1.47 -13.17
C GLU A 111 5.59 -2.13 -13.79
N LEU A 112 6.65 -2.38 -13.02
CA LEU A 112 7.85 -3.10 -13.49
C LEU A 112 7.51 -4.51 -13.99
N LEU A 113 6.76 -5.27 -13.20
CA LEU A 113 6.32 -6.63 -13.57
C LEU A 113 5.50 -6.61 -14.86
N ARG A 114 4.54 -5.69 -14.98
CA ARG A 114 3.69 -5.56 -16.18
C ARG A 114 4.46 -5.09 -17.39
N ALA A 115 5.42 -4.18 -17.23
CA ALA A 115 6.30 -3.72 -18.31
C ALA A 115 7.15 -4.87 -18.88
N ALA A 116 7.50 -5.85 -18.05
CA ALA A 116 8.18 -7.08 -18.46
C ALA A 116 7.23 -8.18 -18.97
N GLY A 117 5.93 -7.88 -19.15
CA GLY A 117 4.95 -8.81 -19.70
C GLY A 117 4.39 -9.83 -18.71
N LYS A 118 4.57 -9.63 -17.40
CA LYS A 118 3.93 -10.48 -16.38
C LYS A 118 2.47 -10.09 -16.19
N ALA A 119 1.61 -11.11 -16.12
CA ALA A 119 0.29 -10.93 -15.52
C ALA A 119 0.51 -10.68 -14.02
N ALA A 120 0.19 -9.48 -13.55
CA ALA A 120 0.38 -9.11 -12.16
C ALA A 120 -0.80 -8.27 -11.65
N GLU A 121 -1.15 -8.47 -10.39
CA GLU A 121 -2.19 -7.75 -9.66
C GLU A 121 -1.63 -7.13 -8.37
N LEU A 122 -2.32 -6.11 -7.87
CA LEU A 122 -1.96 -5.40 -6.65
C LEU A 122 -3.14 -5.42 -5.69
N LEU A 123 -2.91 -5.82 -4.45
CA LEU A 123 -3.91 -5.83 -3.39
C LEU A 123 -3.36 -5.19 -2.12
N PRO A 124 -4.17 -4.45 -1.33
CA PRO A 124 -3.83 -4.17 0.05
C PRO A 124 -3.90 -5.46 0.88
N LEU A 125 -3.16 -5.51 1.98
CA LEU A 125 -3.03 -6.72 2.80
C LEU A 125 -4.37 -7.14 3.45
N ASP A 126 -5.27 -6.20 3.73
CA ASP A 126 -6.60 -6.44 4.30
C ASP A 126 -7.61 -7.07 3.31
N GLU A 127 -7.33 -7.00 2.01
CA GLU A 127 -8.11 -7.71 0.98
C GLU A 127 -7.52 -9.07 0.61
N LEU A 128 -6.38 -9.45 1.18
CA LEU A 128 -5.70 -10.71 0.88
C LEU A 128 -6.36 -11.89 1.62
N SER A 129 -6.72 -12.93 0.88
CA SER A 129 -7.18 -14.20 1.45
C SER A 129 -6.11 -15.29 1.41
N VAL A 130 -6.19 -16.26 2.33
CA VAL A 130 -5.30 -17.42 2.37
C VAL A 130 -5.46 -18.28 1.12
N GLU A 131 -6.69 -18.47 0.65
CA GLU A 131 -6.98 -19.23 -0.57
C GLU A 131 -6.28 -18.61 -1.78
N ARG A 132 -6.16 -17.27 -1.80
CA ARG A 132 -5.42 -16.58 -2.84
C ARG A 132 -3.93 -16.92 -2.78
N LEU A 133 -3.33 -16.89 -1.59
CA LEU A 133 -1.93 -17.28 -1.38
C LEU A 133 -1.65 -18.75 -1.73
N GLN A 134 -2.63 -19.64 -1.54
CA GLN A 134 -2.51 -21.05 -1.89
C GLN A 134 -2.57 -21.33 -3.40
N THR A 135 -3.20 -20.43 -4.17
CA THR A 135 -3.41 -20.62 -5.61
C THR A 135 -2.36 -19.93 -6.48
N ILE A 136 -1.68 -18.91 -5.95
CA ILE A 136 -0.66 -18.11 -6.63
C ILE A 136 0.75 -18.71 -6.46
N PRO A 137 1.59 -18.72 -7.51
CA PRO A 137 2.97 -19.21 -7.43
C PRO A 137 3.95 -18.18 -6.86
N HIS A 138 3.70 -16.88 -7.06
CA HIS A 138 4.64 -15.80 -6.76
C HIS A 138 3.96 -14.59 -6.12
N ALA A 139 4.50 -14.12 -4.97
CA ALA A 139 4.02 -12.92 -4.30
C ALA A 139 5.14 -11.97 -3.84
N PHE A 140 4.92 -10.68 -3.97
CA PHE A 140 5.79 -9.63 -3.43
C PHE A 140 5.05 -8.89 -2.32
N PHE A 141 5.62 -8.83 -1.12
CA PHE A 141 5.03 -8.13 0.03
C PHE A 141 5.83 -6.87 0.34
N LEU A 142 5.15 -5.72 0.43
CA LEU A 142 5.74 -4.45 0.81
C LEU A 142 5.04 -3.93 2.05
N ALA A 143 5.74 -3.88 3.18
CA ALA A 143 5.11 -3.60 4.47
C ALA A 143 5.86 -2.53 5.25
N SER A 144 5.17 -1.44 5.60
CA SER A 144 5.63 -0.49 6.61
C SER A 144 5.33 -0.99 8.01
N THR A 145 6.16 -0.59 8.97
CA THR A 145 5.95 -0.86 10.39
C THR A 145 5.40 0.40 11.08
N ALA A 146 4.37 0.25 11.90
CA ALA A 146 3.86 1.35 12.75
C ALA A 146 4.73 1.48 14.03
N GLY A 147 4.57 2.59 14.76
CA GLY A 147 5.52 3.04 15.78
C GLY A 147 5.99 2.00 16.80
N ASP A 148 5.09 1.16 17.33
CA ASP A 148 5.40 0.15 18.34
C ASP A 148 5.67 -1.25 17.75
N GLY A 149 6.09 -1.33 16.48
CA GLY A 149 6.30 -2.60 15.79
C GLY A 149 5.03 -3.25 15.23
N GLU A 150 3.92 -2.56 15.37
CA GLU A 150 2.59 -3.03 14.96
C GLU A 150 2.41 -2.99 13.43
N PRO A 151 1.49 -3.81 12.88
CA PRO A 151 1.01 -3.61 11.52
C PRO A 151 0.38 -2.22 11.33
N PRO A 152 0.41 -1.66 10.11
CA PRO A 152 -0.44 -0.54 9.74
C PRO A 152 -1.91 -0.84 10.05
N VAL A 153 -2.70 0.18 10.38
CA VAL A 153 -4.06 -0.01 10.95
C VAL A 153 -4.95 -0.92 10.11
N HIS A 154 -4.92 -0.80 8.78
CA HIS A 154 -5.73 -1.63 7.90
C HIS A 154 -5.30 -3.11 7.89
N ALA A 155 -4.01 -3.38 8.07
CA ALA A 155 -3.46 -4.72 8.10
C ALA A 155 -3.66 -5.46 9.44
N PHE A 156 -4.21 -4.82 10.46
CA PHE A 156 -4.33 -5.38 11.81
C PHE A 156 -5.17 -6.66 11.84
N GLU A 157 -6.32 -6.68 11.16
CA GLU A 157 -7.20 -7.85 11.13
C GLU A 157 -6.54 -9.04 10.44
N PHE A 158 -5.81 -8.80 9.33
CA PHE A 158 -5.03 -9.85 8.68
C PHE A 158 -3.94 -10.41 9.62
N ALA A 159 -3.24 -9.54 10.34
CA ALA A 159 -2.20 -9.96 11.28
C ALA A 159 -2.77 -10.82 12.43
N GLU A 160 -3.87 -10.41 13.04
CA GLU A 160 -4.47 -11.14 14.17
C GLU A 160 -5.18 -12.43 13.74
N ASP A 161 -5.94 -12.41 12.64
CA ASP A 161 -6.82 -13.53 12.29
C ASP A 161 -6.14 -14.53 11.35
N VAL A 162 -5.35 -14.03 10.38
CA VAL A 162 -4.73 -14.88 9.37
C VAL A 162 -3.33 -15.32 9.81
N MET A 163 -2.50 -14.39 10.28
CA MET A 163 -1.11 -14.70 10.64
C MET A 163 -0.97 -15.45 11.97
N SER A 164 -2.02 -15.50 12.80
CA SER A 164 -2.04 -16.29 14.04
C SER A 164 -2.20 -17.80 13.84
N SER A 165 -2.47 -18.24 12.59
CA SER A 165 -2.64 -19.64 12.23
C SER A 165 -1.67 -20.07 11.13
N GLN A 166 -1.36 -21.36 11.11
CA GLN A 166 -0.48 -21.96 10.11
C GLN A 166 -1.31 -22.46 8.93
N HIS A 167 -0.88 -22.08 7.72
CA HIS A 167 -1.49 -22.50 6.46
C HIS A 167 -0.48 -23.26 5.62
N ASP A 168 -0.94 -24.12 4.71
CA ASP A 168 -0.03 -24.73 3.72
C ASP A 168 0.19 -23.74 2.57
N LEU A 169 1.35 -23.08 2.57
CA LEU A 169 1.81 -22.18 1.51
C LEU A 169 3.04 -22.75 0.78
N SER A 170 3.23 -24.08 0.80
CA SER A 170 4.42 -24.74 0.25
C SER A 170 4.64 -24.55 -1.26
N SER A 171 3.59 -24.17 -1.99
CA SER A 171 3.63 -23.83 -3.41
C SER A 171 3.99 -22.37 -3.71
N LEU A 172 3.98 -21.50 -2.69
CA LEU A 172 4.22 -20.07 -2.84
C LEU A 172 5.73 -19.77 -2.76
N THR A 173 6.21 -18.99 -3.72
CA THR A 173 7.51 -18.32 -3.64
C THR A 173 7.29 -16.83 -3.41
N TYR A 174 8.03 -16.19 -2.51
CA TYR A 174 7.77 -14.79 -2.16
C TYR A 174 9.04 -13.97 -1.91
N ALA A 175 8.89 -12.65 -1.95
CA ALA A 175 9.89 -11.68 -1.51
C ALA A 175 9.24 -10.61 -0.62
N VAL A 176 10.00 -10.07 0.34
CA VAL A 176 9.50 -9.06 1.29
C VAL A 176 10.39 -7.82 1.28
N LEU A 177 9.76 -6.66 1.09
CA LEU A 177 10.33 -5.34 1.36
C LEU A 177 9.76 -4.81 2.68
N ALA A 178 10.57 -4.77 3.72
CA ALA A 178 10.17 -4.26 5.03
C ALA A 178 10.65 -2.82 5.19
N LEU A 179 9.71 -1.88 5.34
CA LEU A 179 10.01 -0.46 5.53
C LEU A 179 9.96 -0.13 7.02
N GLY A 180 10.97 0.59 7.50
CA GLY A 180 11.07 1.03 8.88
C GLY A 180 12.07 2.18 9.05
N ASP A 181 12.33 2.54 10.29
CA ASP A 181 13.34 3.51 10.70
C ASP A 181 14.10 2.92 11.89
N SER A 182 15.42 2.78 11.76
CA SER A 182 16.29 2.15 12.74
C SER A 182 16.45 2.97 14.02
N SER A 183 15.91 4.19 14.05
CA SER A 183 15.78 5.02 15.25
C SER A 183 14.72 4.48 16.24
N TYR A 184 13.85 3.58 15.79
CA TYR A 184 12.86 2.89 16.62
C TYR A 184 13.36 1.49 17.00
N ASP A 185 13.04 1.06 18.22
CA ASP A 185 13.45 -0.27 18.72
C ASP A 185 12.88 -1.41 17.85
N GLU A 186 11.64 -1.25 17.38
CA GLU A 186 10.92 -2.22 16.57
C GLU A 186 11.16 -2.01 15.05
N TYR A 187 12.43 -1.83 14.67
CA TYR A 187 12.85 -1.65 13.29
C TYR A 187 12.38 -2.80 12.37
N CYS A 188 11.62 -2.45 11.33
CA CYS A 188 11.06 -3.36 10.32
C CYS A 188 10.23 -4.53 10.92
N ALA A 189 9.73 -4.40 12.15
CA ALA A 189 9.13 -5.50 12.89
C ALA A 189 7.95 -6.15 12.15
N PHE A 190 7.06 -5.39 11.52
CA PHE A 190 5.92 -5.99 10.83
C PHE A 190 6.32 -6.75 9.57
N GLY A 191 7.27 -6.21 8.78
CA GLY A 191 7.81 -6.94 7.63
C GLY A 191 8.58 -8.21 8.04
N ARG A 192 9.25 -8.19 9.18
CA ARG A 192 9.87 -9.38 9.80
C ARG A 192 8.82 -10.42 10.21
N GLN A 193 7.70 -9.98 10.78
CA GLN A 193 6.59 -10.86 11.16
C GLN A 193 5.97 -11.55 9.94
N ILE A 194 5.73 -10.80 8.85
CA ILE A 194 5.22 -11.37 7.58
C ILE A 194 6.17 -12.45 7.07
N ASP A 195 7.47 -12.14 6.97
CA ASP A 195 8.46 -13.10 6.49
C ASP A 195 8.52 -14.35 7.37
N ALA A 196 8.56 -14.19 8.70
CA ALA A 196 8.57 -15.33 9.62
C ALA A 196 7.31 -16.20 9.48
N TRP A 197 6.13 -15.59 9.37
CA TRP A 197 4.87 -16.32 9.18
C TRP A 197 4.83 -17.08 7.85
N LEU A 198 5.27 -16.46 6.75
CA LEU A 198 5.35 -17.12 5.43
C LEU A 198 6.27 -18.34 5.47
N GLN A 199 7.45 -18.23 6.10
CA GLN A 199 8.37 -19.36 6.28
C GLN A 199 7.75 -20.47 7.14
N GLN A 200 7.06 -20.12 8.23
CA GLN A 200 6.37 -21.09 9.08
C GLN A 200 5.26 -21.83 8.32
N CYS A 201 4.60 -21.17 7.37
CA CYS A 201 3.61 -21.77 6.47
C CYS A 201 4.23 -22.58 5.32
N GLY A 202 5.56 -22.68 5.24
CA GLY A 202 6.29 -23.46 4.24
C GLY A 202 6.50 -22.76 2.90
N ALA A 203 6.15 -21.48 2.78
CA ALA A 203 6.46 -20.68 1.60
C ALA A 203 7.97 -20.51 1.45
N LYS A 204 8.42 -20.32 0.20
CA LYS A 204 9.84 -20.21 -0.13
C LYS A 204 10.22 -18.76 -0.40
N ALA A 205 11.11 -18.20 0.40
CA ALA A 205 11.70 -16.91 0.06
C ALA A 205 12.53 -17.03 -1.24
N SER A 206 12.31 -16.14 -2.21
CA SER A 206 13.16 -16.07 -3.40
C SER A 206 14.56 -15.54 -3.04
N ASP A 207 14.59 -14.59 -2.11
CA ASP A 207 15.76 -13.86 -1.64
C ASP A 207 15.61 -13.51 -0.16
N GLU A 208 16.68 -13.04 0.46
CA GLU A 208 16.61 -12.46 1.80
C GLU A 208 15.70 -11.23 1.80
N ARG A 209 14.86 -11.10 2.85
CA ARG A 209 14.02 -9.92 3.07
C ARG A 209 14.90 -8.66 3.02
N ILE A 210 14.47 -7.67 2.25
CA ILE A 210 15.13 -6.38 2.17
C ILE A 210 14.53 -5.46 3.21
N GLU A 211 15.35 -4.95 4.11
CA GLU A 211 14.96 -3.95 5.12
C GLU A 211 15.40 -2.56 4.64
N VAL A 212 14.47 -1.61 4.64
CA VAL A 212 14.70 -0.24 4.21
C VAL A 212 14.68 0.65 5.43
N ASP A 213 15.80 1.29 5.72
CA ASP A 213 15.95 2.28 6.79
C ASP A 213 15.67 3.68 6.24
N ASP A 214 14.60 4.34 6.70
CA ASP A 214 14.22 5.72 6.35
C ASP A 214 14.33 6.03 4.84
N ALA A 215 13.70 5.17 4.03
CA ALA A 215 13.70 5.25 2.57
C ALA A 215 15.11 5.23 1.91
N ASP A 216 16.07 4.50 2.52
CA ASP A 216 17.42 4.32 1.99
C ASP A 216 17.41 3.93 0.49
N PRO A 217 17.99 4.77 -0.39
CA PRO A 217 18.02 4.51 -1.83
C PRO A 217 18.75 3.21 -2.21
N LEU A 218 19.73 2.76 -1.42
CA LEU A 218 20.46 1.53 -1.74
C LEU A 218 19.55 0.32 -1.57
N ALA A 219 18.85 0.20 -0.45
CA ALA A 219 17.86 -0.85 -0.22
C ALA A 219 16.73 -0.83 -1.28
N LEU A 220 16.23 0.36 -1.64
CA LEU A 220 15.22 0.49 -2.69
C LEU A 220 15.73 0.07 -4.08
N SER A 221 16.98 0.40 -4.40
CA SER A 221 17.60 -0.05 -5.66
C SER A 221 17.80 -1.56 -5.70
N ALA A 222 18.15 -2.18 -4.57
CA ALA A 222 18.27 -3.63 -4.45
C ALA A 222 16.91 -4.32 -4.67
N TRP A 223 15.83 -3.74 -4.12
CA TRP A 223 14.47 -4.22 -4.38
C TRP A 223 14.10 -4.16 -5.86
N GLN A 224 14.37 -3.03 -6.52
CA GLN A 224 14.10 -2.91 -7.97
C GLN A 224 14.88 -3.95 -8.78
N ALA A 225 16.17 -4.16 -8.48
CA ALA A 225 16.98 -5.15 -9.15
C ALA A 225 16.45 -6.58 -8.98
N LEU A 226 15.98 -6.93 -7.77
CA LEU A 226 15.36 -8.22 -7.48
C LEU A 226 14.09 -8.43 -8.32
N VAL A 227 13.22 -7.42 -8.39
CA VAL A 227 11.98 -7.48 -9.19
C VAL A 227 12.30 -7.61 -10.68
N GLU A 228 13.29 -6.87 -11.19
CA GLU A 228 13.75 -6.96 -12.58
C GLU A 228 14.34 -8.32 -12.93
N GLU A 229 15.13 -8.91 -12.02
CA GLU A 229 15.68 -10.26 -12.19
C GLU A 229 14.57 -11.30 -12.27
N PHE A 230 13.61 -11.27 -11.32
CA PHE A 230 12.44 -12.14 -11.35
C PHE A 230 11.66 -11.99 -12.66
N ALA A 231 11.44 -10.75 -13.08
CA ALA A 231 10.71 -10.43 -14.30
C ALA A 231 11.42 -10.97 -15.56
N GLY A 232 12.76 -10.90 -15.59
CA GLY A 232 13.61 -11.37 -16.69
C GLY A 232 13.75 -12.90 -16.76
N ASN A 233 13.76 -13.59 -15.61
CA ASN A 233 13.99 -15.04 -15.54
C ASN A 233 12.82 -15.89 -16.06
N ALA A 234 11.61 -15.34 -16.09
CA ALA A 234 10.42 -16.05 -16.58
C ALA A 234 10.15 -15.72 -18.07
N GLN A 235 11.03 -16.10 -18.99
CA GLN A 235 10.70 -16.05 -20.42
C GLN A 235 9.58 -17.06 -20.73
N PRO A 236 8.53 -16.70 -21.50
CA PRO A 236 7.51 -17.65 -21.91
C PRO A 236 8.14 -18.69 -22.84
N SER A 237 7.96 -19.97 -22.53
CA SER A 237 8.28 -21.06 -23.45
C SER A 237 7.46 -20.88 -24.74
N LEU A 238 8.15 -20.57 -25.85
CA LEU A 238 7.61 -20.51 -27.20
C LEU A 238 7.08 -21.88 -27.67
#